data_AF-A0A1G0FWT6-F1
#
_entry.id   AF-A0A1G0FWT6-F1
#
_cell.length_a   1.000
_cell.length_b   1.000
_cell.length_c   1.000
_cell.angle_alpha   90.00
_cell.angle_beta   90.00
_cell.angle_gamma   90.00
#
_symmetry.space_group_name_H-M   'P 1'
#
loop_
_entity.id
_entity.type
_entity.pdbx_description
1 polymer ?
#
loop_
_entity_poly.entity_id
_entity_poly.type
_entity_poly.pdbx_seq_one_letter_code
_entity_poly.pdbx_strand_id
1 'polypeptide(L)'
;MGFVFSIGSVPVRFYRGNLLKPPFRTLAFSAQELKQMSLAFPAAEEHYKDLRWRFAIETDFLGEPSSVIFAALSGDNGSVVYHWKLPFEIAVVNIDAAFIRSDDVVELPAPTVNAPMIKKFNTSNDA
;
A
#
# COMPACT_ATOMS: atom_id res chain seq x y z
N MET A 1 9.63 -4.19 4.94
CA MET A 1 8.25 -4.28 4.46
C MET A 1 7.59 -2.93 4.62
N GLY A 2 6.96 -2.39 3.58
CA GLY A 2 6.18 -1.16 3.63
C GLY A 2 4.69 -1.46 3.38
N PHE A 3 3.82 -0.63 3.95
CA PHE A 3 2.38 -0.70 3.68
C PHE A 3 2.08 -0.10 2.29
N VAL A 4 1.35 -0.85 1.47
CA VAL A 4 0.93 -0.46 0.12
C VAL A 4 -0.58 -0.65 0.02
N PHE A 5 -1.27 0.36 -0.50
CA PHE A 5 -2.70 0.34 -0.76
C PHE A 5 -2.98 1.05 -2.09
N SER A 6 -4.22 1.04 -2.56
CA SER A 6 -4.61 1.83 -3.73
C SER A 6 -5.72 2.81 -3.42
N ILE A 7 -5.73 3.88 -4.21
CA ILE A 7 -6.88 4.77 -4.35
C ILE A 7 -7.37 4.57 -5.79
N GLY A 8 -8.52 3.91 -5.95
CA GLY A 8 -8.90 3.34 -7.25
C GLY A 8 -7.87 2.31 -7.71
N SER A 9 -7.31 2.51 -8.91
CA SER A 9 -6.25 1.67 -9.51
C SER A 9 -4.83 2.17 -9.24
N VAL A 10 -4.66 3.30 -8.55
CA VAL A 10 -3.35 3.94 -8.36
C VAL A 10 -2.69 3.43 -7.07
N PRO A 11 -1.51 2.79 -7.14
CA PRO A 11 -0.82 2.30 -5.95
C PRO A 11 -0.14 3.44 -5.17
N VAL A 12 -0.39 3.49 -3.87
CA VAL A 12 0.10 4.53 -2.96
C VAL A 12 0.86 3.90 -1.79
N ARG A 13 1.89 4.59 -1.31
CA ARG A 13 2.67 4.19 -0.11
C ARG A 13 2.98 5.35 0.81
N PHE A 14 3.26 5.03 2.06
CA PHE A 14 3.82 5.98 3.03
C PHE A 14 5.34 5.96 3.02
N TYR A 15 5.96 7.09 3.32
CA TYR A 15 7.33 7.14 3.79
C TYR A 15 7.52 8.24 4.83
N ARG A 16 8.48 8.03 5.72
CA ARG A 16 8.91 9.04 6.68
C ARG A 16 10.06 9.85 6.08
N GLY A 17 9.94 11.18 6.10
CA GLY A 17 11.00 12.08 5.65
C GLY A 17 10.47 13.33 4.94
N ASN A 18 11.40 14.22 4.60
CA ASN A 18 11.11 15.47 3.91
C ASN A 18 10.67 15.21 2.46
N LEU A 19 9.62 15.90 2.03
CA LEU A 19 9.07 15.73 0.68
C LEU A 19 10.06 16.06 -0.44
N LEU A 20 10.85 17.13 -0.26
CA LEU A 20 11.80 17.63 -1.26
C LEU A 20 13.08 16.80 -1.32
N LYS A 21 13.33 15.97 -0.30
CA LYS A 21 14.50 15.08 -0.22
C LYS A 21 14.03 13.67 0.15
N PRO A 22 13.28 12.99 -0.74
CA PRO A 22 12.81 11.66 -0.47
C PRO A 22 14.00 10.70 -0.33
N PRO A 23 13.99 9.81 0.68
CA PRO A 23 15.02 8.79 0.82
C PRO A 23 15.12 7.90 -0.43
N PHE A 24 16.34 7.50 -0.83
CA PHE A 24 16.53 6.62 -2.00
C PHE A 24 15.68 5.33 -1.92
N ARG A 25 15.53 4.76 -0.72
CA ARG A 25 14.67 3.58 -0.47
C ARG A 25 13.19 3.81 -0.80
N THR A 26 12.70 5.05 -0.72
CA THR A 26 11.30 5.41 -1.03
C THR A 26 11.01 5.31 -2.54
N LEU A 27 12.08 5.47 -3.34
CA LEU A 27 12.10 5.31 -4.79
C LEU A 27 12.47 3.87 -5.22
N ALA A 28 12.80 2.98 -4.29
CA ALA A 28 13.07 1.59 -4.62
C ALA A 28 11.78 0.75 -4.53
N PHE A 29 11.60 -0.16 -5.47
CA PHE A 29 10.70 -1.31 -5.31
C PHE A 29 11.55 -2.55 -5.12
N SER A 30 11.22 -3.38 -4.13
CA SER A 30 11.79 -4.73 -4.10
C SER A 30 11.03 -5.62 -5.10
N ALA A 31 11.69 -6.66 -5.64
CA ALA A 31 11.04 -7.60 -6.55
C ALA A 31 9.81 -8.30 -5.92
N GLN A 32 9.86 -8.55 -4.61
CA GLN A 32 8.73 -9.11 -3.86
C GLN A 32 7.57 -8.11 -3.73
N GLU A 33 7.88 -6.83 -3.54
CA GLU A 33 6.88 -5.78 -3.50
C GLU A 33 6.23 -5.54 -4.87
N LEU A 34 6.99 -5.62 -5.97
CA LEU A 34 6.46 -5.56 -7.32
C LEU A 34 5.49 -6.71 -7.58
N LYS A 35 5.82 -7.93 -7.11
CA LYS A 35 4.94 -9.10 -7.22
C LYS A 35 3.65 -8.93 -6.42
N GLN A 36 3.72 -8.39 -5.21
CA GLN A 36 2.53 -8.09 -4.42
C GLN A 36 1.67 -7.00 -5.08
N MET A 37 2.30 -5.97 -5.64
CA MET A 37 1.60 -4.92 -6.37
C MET A 37 0.96 -5.42 -7.66
N SER A 38 1.61 -6.30 -8.41
CA SER A 38 1.04 -6.87 -9.64
C SER A 38 -0.17 -7.76 -9.37
N LEU A 39 -0.23 -8.38 -8.18
CA LEU A 39 -1.36 -9.19 -7.75
C LEU A 39 -2.52 -8.32 -7.24
N ALA A 40 -2.21 -7.26 -6.51
CA ALA A 40 -3.22 -6.38 -5.91
C ALA A 40 -3.83 -5.39 -6.92
N PHE A 41 -3.05 -4.94 -7.91
CA PHE A 41 -3.43 -3.84 -8.80
C PHE A 41 -3.10 -4.13 -10.28
N PRO A 42 -3.81 -5.06 -10.93
CA PRO A 42 -3.52 -5.47 -12.32
C PRO A 42 -3.86 -4.41 -13.38
N ALA A 43 -4.59 -3.35 -13.02
CA ALA A 43 -5.14 -2.35 -13.95
C ALA A 43 -4.58 -0.92 -13.75
N ALA A 44 -3.43 -0.76 -13.10
CA ALA A 44 -2.81 0.57 -13.01
C ALA A 44 -2.49 1.09 -14.43
N GLU A 45 -3.17 2.15 -14.85
CA GLU A 45 -3.10 2.69 -16.21
C GLU A 45 -1.68 3.16 -16.56
N GLU A 46 -1.28 2.97 -17.83
CA GLU A 46 0.07 3.27 -18.32
C GLU A 46 0.47 4.74 -18.12
N HIS A 47 -0.48 5.67 -18.09
CA HIS A 47 -0.25 7.09 -17.85
C HIS A 47 0.29 7.42 -16.46
N TYR A 48 0.13 6.52 -15.48
CA TYR A 48 0.63 6.72 -14.11
C TYR A 48 1.87 5.88 -13.81
N LYS A 49 2.40 5.10 -14.77
CA LYS A 49 3.59 4.25 -14.56
C LYS A 49 4.82 5.07 -14.14
N ASP A 50 4.95 6.28 -14.68
CA ASP A 50 6.11 7.14 -14.43
C ASP A 50 5.95 8.03 -13.18
N LEU A 51 4.79 7.97 -12.51
CA LEU A 51 4.52 8.72 -11.28
C LEU A 51 4.43 7.79 -10.08
N ARG A 52 5.15 8.14 -9.01
CA ARG A 52 5.13 7.43 -7.74
C ARG A 52 4.31 8.20 -6.73
N TRP A 53 3.09 7.73 -6.50
CA TRP A 53 2.19 8.32 -5.52
C TRP A 53 2.57 7.90 -4.10
N ARG A 54 2.75 8.90 -3.24
CA ARG A 54 3.27 8.72 -1.88
C ARG A 54 2.62 9.68 -0.89
N PHE A 55 2.44 9.22 0.33
CA PHE A 55 2.27 10.07 1.50
C PHE A 55 3.63 10.28 2.17
N ALA A 56 4.13 11.50 2.14
CA ALA A 56 5.28 11.94 2.93
C ALA A 56 4.80 12.29 4.34
N ILE A 57 5.33 11.58 5.32
CA ILE A 57 5.11 11.85 6.75
C ILE A 57 6.34 12.57 7.26
N GLU A 58 6.20 13.88 7.47
CA GLU A 58 7.23 14.68 8.10
C GLU A 58 7.06 14.57 9.62
N THR A 59 8.19 14.48 10.32
CA THR A 59 8.20 14.41 11.78
C THR A 59 8.98 15.58 12.36
N ASP A 60 8.60 16.02 13.53
CA ASP A 60 9.34 17.02 14.30
C ASP A 60 10.63 16.44 14.94
N PHE A 61 11.28 17.24 15.79
CA PHE A 61 12.50 16.85 16.49
C PHE A 61 12.29 15.76 17.55
N LEU A 62 11.06 15.60 18.06
CA LEU A 62 10.67 14.55 18.99
C LEU A 62 10.31 13.25 18.25
N GLY A 63 10.15 13.33 16.92
CA GLY A 63 9.80 12.23 16.06
C GLY A 63 8.30 12.05 15.88
N GLU A 64 7.49 13.00 16.36
CA GLU A 64 6.05 13.01 16.20
C GLU A 64 5.67 13.49 14.79
N PRO A 65 4.63 12.92 14.15
CA PRO A 65 4.14 13.41 12.87
C PRO A 65 3.74 14.88 12.98
N SER A 66 4.33 15.73 12.12
CA SER A 66 4.07 17.17 12.09
C SER A 66 3.35 17.60 10.81
N SER A 67 3.49 16.82 9.73
CA SER A 67 2.78 17.08 8.48
C SER A 67 2.58 15.78 7.69
N VAL A 68 1.45 15.71 6.99
CA VAL A 68 1.15 14.65 6.03
C VAL A 68 0.94 15.30 4.67
N ILE A 69 1.73 14.89 3.69
CA ILE A 69 1.68 15.45 2.34
C ILE A 69 1.50 14.32 1.34
N PHE A 70 0.42 14.38 0.56
CA PHE A 70 0.24 13.48 -0.58
C PHE A 70 0.95 14.07 -1.79
N ALA A 71 1.79 13.28 -2.46
CA ALA A 71 2.61 13.75 -3.56
C ALA A 71 2.77 12.70 -4.65
N ALA A 72 2.90 13.19 -5.88
CA ALA A 72 3.38 12.42 -7.02
C ALA A 72 4.86 12.75 -7.25
N LEU A 73 5.72 11.74 -7.13
CA LEU A 73 7.14 11.87 -7.41
C LEU A 73 7.47 11.31 -8.79
N SER A 74 8.38 11.96 -9.51
CA SER A 74 8.90 11.43 -10.78
C SER A 74 9.56 10.07 -10.57
N GLY A 75 9.26 9.13 -11.47
CA GLY A 75 9.83 7.80 -11.53
C GLY A 75 11.36 7.79 -11.59
N ASP A 76 11.92 8.77 -12.30
CA ASP A 76 13.32 8.81 -12.74
C ASP A 76 14.25 9.37 -11.67
N ASN A 77 13.88 10.51 -11.09
CA ASN A 77 14.75 11.27 -10.18
C ASN A 77 14.08 11.54 -8.80
N GLY A 78 12.83 11.11 -8.61
CA GLY A 78 12.10 11.34 -7.37
C GLY A 78 11.72 12.80 -7.10
N SER A 79 11.82 13.69 -8.10
CA SER A 79 11.40 15.07 -7.95
C SER A 79 9.89 15.16 -7.72
N VAL A 80 9.45 16.18 -7.00
CA VAL A 80 8.03 16.41 -6.74
C VAL A 80 7.39 16.99 -7.99
N VAL A 81 6.42 16.26 -8.56
CA VAL A 81 5.62 16.71 -9.71
C VAL A 81 4.36 17.40 -9.22
N TYR A 82 3.66 16.76 -8.26
CA TYR A 82 2.46 17.31 -7.62
C TYR A 82 2.52 17.07 -6.13
N HIS A 83 1.95 17.99 -5.34
CA HIS A 83 1.80 17.79 -3.91
C HIS A 83 0.57 18.51 -3.33
N TRP A 84 -0.04 17.87 -2.34
CA TRP A 84 -1.17 18.38 -1.58
C TRP A 84 -0.91 18.14 -0.10
N LYS A 85 -0.83 19.23 0.66
CA LYS A 85 -0.74 19.16 2.11
C LYS A 85 -2.11 18.77 2.65
N LEU A 86 -2.20 17.66 3.39
CA LEU A 86 -3.44 17.31 4.04
C LEU A 86 -3.59 18.09 5.33
N PRO A 87 -4.83 18.48 5.68
CA PRO A 87 -5.13 18.93 7.03
C PRO A 87 -4.68 17.84 8.01
N PHE A 88 -3.71 18.17 8.84
CA PHE A 88 -3.21 17.33 9.91
C PHE A 88 -3.47 18.06 11.21
N GLU A 89 -4.75 18.20 11.54
CA GLU A 89 -5.15 18.61 12.88
C GLU A 89 -5.19 17.34 13.71
N ILE A 90 -4.37 17.30 14.78
CA ILE A 90 -4.49 16.29 15.82
C ILE A 90 -5.78 16.60 16.55
N ALA A 91 -6.92 16.26 15.96
CA ALA A 91 -8.09 15.96 16.75
C ALA A 91 -7.67 14.75 17.59
N VAL A 92 -7.60 14.92 18.91
CA VAL A 92 -7.62 13.78 19.82
C VAL A 92 -8.98 13.13 19.62
N VAL A 93 -9.09 12.31 18.57
CA VAL A 93 -10.26 11.47 18.37
C VAL A 93 -10.10 10.40 19.42
N ASN A 94 -10.77 10.61 20.55
CA ASN A 94 -10.94 9.57 21.53
C ASN A 94 -11.87 8.54 20.85
N ILE A 95 -11.28 7.61 20.10
CA ILE A 95 -11.99 6.48 19.53
C ILE A 95 -12.35 5.62 20.73
N ASP A 96 -13.49 5.92 21.36
CA ASP A 96 -14.05 5.01 22.33
C ASP A 96 -14.40 3.74 21.55
N ALA A 97 -13.72 2.64 21.89
CA ALA A 97 -13.94 1.35 21.26
C ALA A 97 -15.42 0.91 21.37
N ALA A 98 -16.20 1.49 22.29
CA ALA A 98 -17.64 1.30 22.37
C ALA A 98 -18.43 1.88 21.17
N PHE A 99 -17.86 2.81 20.39
CA PHE A 99 -18.46 3.30 19.14
C PHE A 99 -18.18 2.41 17.92
N ILE A 100 -17.23 1.48 18.02
CA ILE A 100 -17.09 0.41 17.02
C ILE A 100 -18.22 -0.57 17.28
N ARG A 101 -19.38 -0.31 16.67
CA ARG A 101 -20.50 -1.23 16.73
C ARG A 101 -20.08 -2.52 16.02
N SER A 102 -20.31 -3.65 16.68
CA SER A 102 -20.17 -5.01 16.11
C SER A 102 -20.98 -5.22 14.83
N ASP A 103 -21.91 -4.31 14.53
CA ASP A 103 -22.84 -4.41 13.42
C ASP A 103 -22.18 -4.07 12.06
N ASP A 104 -20.95 -3.51 12.07
CA ASP A 104 -20.11 -3.32 10.86
C ASP A 104 -19.31 -4.58 10.49
N VAL A 105 -19.49 -5.70 11.22
CA VAL A 105 -18.90 -6.97 10.83
C VAL A 105 -19.64 -7.49 9.60
N VAL A 106 -19.03 -7.28 8.43
CA VAL A 106 -19.47 -7.91 7.18
C VAL A 106 -19.23 -9.41 7.29
N GLU A 107 -20.29 -10.21 7.40
CA GLU A 107 -20.21 -11.66 7.24
C GLU A 107 -19.78 -11.98 5.81
N LEU A 108 -18.49 -12.28 5.64
CA LEU A 108 -17.97 -12.74 4.36
C LEU A 108 -18.20 -14.25 4.23
N PRO A 109 -18.75 -14.74 3.11
CA PRO A 109 -18.83 -16.17 2.87
C PRO A 109 -17.43 -16.78 2.87
N ALA A 110 -17.33 -18.03 3.32
CA ALA A 110 -16.08 -18.76 3.31
C ALA A 110 -15.45 -18.70 1.90
N PRO A 111 -14.16 -18.33 1.78
CA PRO A 111 -13.52 -18.22 0.48
C PRO A 111 -13.55 -19.57 -0.23
N THR A 112 -13.93 -19.56 -1.51
CA THR A 112 -13.95 -20.77 -2.34
C THR A 112 -12.52 -21.19 -2.65
N VAL A 113 -11.96 -22.07 -1.82
CA VAL A 113 -10.63 -22.66 -2.07
C VAL A 113 -10.81 -23.90 -2.93
N ASN A 114 -10.43 -23.81 -4.21
CA ASN A 114 -10.28 -25.01 -5.04
C ASN A 114 -9.08 -25.79 -4.51
N ALA A 115 -9.33 -26.96 -3.89
CA ALA A 115 -8.26 -27.84 -3.45
C ALA A 115 -7.40 -28.25 -4.66
N PRO A 116 -6.06 -28.24 -4.54
CA PRO A 116 -5.19 -28.66 -5.63
C PRO A 116 -5.50 -30.11 -5.99
N MET A 117 -5.78 -30.34 -7.28
CA MET A 117 -6.12 -31.66 -7.81
C MET A 117 -4.87 -32.55 -7.75
N ILE A 118 -4.72 -33.36 -6.70
CA ILE A 118 -3.69 -34.39 -6.63
C ILE A 118 -4.09 -35.49 -7.60
N LYS A 119 -3.47 -35.52 -8.79
CA LYS A 119 -3.56 -36.66 -9.71
C LYS A 119 -2.90 -37.86 -9.05
N LYS A 120 -3.69 -38.83 -8.57
CA LYS A 120 -3.18 -40.14 -8.17
C LYS A 120 -2.62 -40.84 -9.41
N PHE A 121 -1.31 -41.01 -9.45
CA PHE A 121 -0.66 -41.91 -10.40
C PHE A 121 -0.88 -43.34 -9.88
N ASN A 122 -1.74 -44.11 -10.56
CA ASN A 122 -1.86 -45.54 -10.30
C ASN A 122 -0.68 -46.24 -10.97
N THR A 123 0.33 -46.63 -10.21
CA THR A 123 1.26 -47.69 -10.61
C THR A 123 0.59 -49.04 -10.36
N SER A 124 0.07 -49.63 -11.43
CA SER A 124 -0.20 -51.07 -11.53
C SER A 124 1.12 -51.82 -11.35
N ASN A 125 1.21 -52.64 -10.31
CA ASN A 125 2.30 -53.59 -10.14
C ASN A 125 1.75 -54.98 -10.49
N ASP A 126 2.04 -55.44 -11.70
CA ASP A 126 1.96 -56.85 -12.07
C ASP A 126 3.19 -57.55 -11.46
N ALA A 127 2.95 -58.49 -10.55
CA ALA A 127 3.81 -59.66 -10.27
C ALA A 127 3.05 -60.66 -9.39
#